data_AF-A0A395NWS2-F1
#
_entry.id   AF-A0A395NWS2-F1
#
_cell.length_a   1.000
_cell.length_b   1.000
_cell.length_c   1.000
_cell.angle_alpha   90.00
_cell.angle_beta   90.00
_cell.angle_gamma   90.00
#
_symmetry.space_group_name_H-M   'P 1'
#
loop_
_entity.id
_entity.type
_entity.pdbx_description
1 polymer ?
#
loop_
_entity_poly.entity_id
_entity_poly.type
_entity_poly.pdbx_seq_one_letter_code
_entity_poly.pdbx_strand_id
1 'polypeptide(L)'
;MHIILTGATGLVGSIALERMICDESIDKVTILSRKPVPQADGHAKVTVIIHEDLAVYDEKTLAQLKGANGCIWAVGPPAMSVTKE
;
A
#
# COMPACT_ATOMS: atom_id res chain seq x y z
N MET A 1 -6.50 7.10 -11.91
CA MET A 1 -5.54 7.57 -10.89
C MET A 1 -4.58 6.47 -10.46
N HIS A 2 -3.35 6.83 -10.10
CA HIS A 2 -2.34 5.95 -9.48
C HIS A 2 -2.21 6.28 -7.99
N ILE A 3 -2.50 5.32 -7.11
CA ILE A 3 -2.45 5.49 -5.66
C ILE A 3 -1.38 4.57 -5.06
N ILE A 4 -0.61 5.10 -4.11
CA ILE A 4 0.31 4.32 -3.28
C ILE A 4 -0.42 3.91 -2.00
N LEU A 5 -0.29 2.64 -1.62
CA LEU A 5 -0.83 2.13 -0.36
C LEU A 5 0.30 1.50 0.46
N THR A 6 0.38 1.87 1.72
CA THR A 6 1.23 1.20 2.71
C THR A 6 0.35 0.54 3.77
N GLY A 7 0.84 -0.52 4.43
CA GLY A 7 0.08 -1.17 5.51
C GLY A 7 -1.17 -1.90 5.03
N ALA A 8 -1.19 -2.39 3.79
CA ALA A 8 -2.35 -3.03 3.15
C ALA A 8 -2.93 -4.24 3.91
N THR A 9 -2.15 -4.90 4.78
CA THR A 9 -2.62 -6.04 5.59
C THR A 9 -3.21 -5.64 6.95
N GLY A 10 -3.10 -4.36 7.34
CA GLY A 10 -3.71 -3.84 8.55
C GLY A 10 -5.20 -3.52 8.36
N LEU A 11 -5.92 -3.30 9.47
CA LEU A 11 -7.37 -3.06 9.46
C LEU A 11 -7.81 -1.96 8.48
N VAL A 12 -7.15 -0.80 8.54
CA VAL A 12 -7.48 0.34 7.66
C VAL A 12 -7.00 0.09 6.24
N GLY A 13 -5.79 -0.46 6.09
CA GLY A 13 -5.18 -0.70 4.78
C GLY A 13 -5.93 -1.74 3.95
N SER A 14 -6.49 -2.79 4.56
CA SER A 14 -7.23 -3.84 3.84
C SER A 14 -8.56 -3.30 3.30
N ILE A 15 -9.28 -2.50 4.10
CA ILE A 15 -10.52 -1.84 3.65
C ILE A 15 -10.21 -0.84 2.55
N ALA A 16 -9.13 -0.05 2.70
CA ALA A 16 -8.70 0.88 1.67
C ALA A 16 -8.36 0.15 0.36
N LEU A 17 -7.63 -0.97 0.42
CA LEU A 17 -7.31 -1.79 -0.75
C LEU A 17 -8.57 -2.32 -1.45
N GLU A 18 -9.50 -2.89 -0.70
CA GLU A 18 -10.78 -3.38 -1.24
C GLU A 18 -11.53 -2.28 -1.98
N ARG A 19 -11.68 -1.10 -1.36
CA ARG A 19 -12.35 0.04 -1.99
C ARG A 19 -11.63 0.51 -3.24
N MET A 20 -10.30 0.56 -3.21
CA MET A 20 -9.52 0.93 -4.39
C MET A 20 -9.65 -0.08 -5.52
N ILE A 21 -9.80 -1.36 -5.21
CA ILE A 21 -10.00 -2.42 -6.21
C ILE A 21 -11.35 -2.24 -6.93
N CYS A 22 -12.41 -1.87 -6.20
CA CYS A 22 -13.74 -1.67 -6.77
C CYS A 22 -13.93 -0.30 -7.46
N ASP A 23 -13.05 0.68 -7.20
CA ASP A 23 -13.17 2.03 -7.77
C ASP A 23 -12.60 2.10 -9.19
N GLU A 24 -13.46 2.39 -10.18
CA GLU A 24 -13.09 2.52 -11.59
C GLU A 24 -12.23 3.77 -11.87
N SER A 25 -12.27 4.78 -11.02
CA SER A 25 -11.43 5.98 -11.17
C SER A 25 -9.95 5.73 -10.83
N ILE A 26 -9.65 4.56 -10.24
CA ILE A 26 -8.31 4.13 -9.87
C ILE A 26 -7.81 3.08 -10.87
N ASP A 27 -6.84 3.49 -11.69
CA ASP A 27 -6.23 2.68 -12.74
C ASP A 27 -5.10 1.81 -12.21
N LYS A 28 -4.42 2.26 -11.15
CA LYS A 28 -3.23 1.61 -10.60
C LYS A 28 -3.13 1.79 -9.10
N VAL A 29 -2.84 0.71 -8.40
CA VAL A 29 -2.49 0.71 -6.97
C VAL A 29 -1.09 0.12 -6.82
N THR A 30 -0.18 0.86 -6.21
CA THR A 30 1.15 0.35 -5.84
C THR A 30 1.21 0.17 -4.34
N ILE A 31 1.33 -1.08 -3.90
CA ILE A 31 1.46 -1.42 -2.49
C ILE A 31 2.94 -1.48 -2.13
N LEU A 32 3.35 -0.69 -1.14
CA LEU A 32 4.63 -0.86 -0.47
C LEU A 32 4.39 -1.68 0.79
N SER A 33 4.98 -2.87 0.85
CA SER A 33 4.79 -3.78 1.98
C SER A 33 6.08 -4.47 2.36
N ARG A 34 6.28 -4.67 3.65
CA ARG A 34 7.43 -5.44 4.19
C ARG A 34 7.25 -6.96 4.00
N LYS A 35 6.04 -7.40 3.68
CA LYS A 35 5.65 -8.81 3.52
C LYS A 35 4.72 -8.98 2.31
N PRO A 36 4.60 -10.20 1.74
CA PRO A 36 3.59 -10.49 0.73
C PRO A 36 2.19 -10.06 1.18
N VAL A 37 1.36 -9.64 0.23
CA VAL A 37 -0.01 -9.16 0.48
C VAL A 37 -0.98 -10.05 -0.29
N PRO A 38 -1.45 -11.18 0.29
CA PRO A 38 -2.29 -12.14 -0.42
C PRO A 38 -3.60 -11.53 -0.95
N GLN A 39 -4.10 -10.47 -0.31
CA GLN A 39 -5.30 -9.74 -0.72
C GLN A 39 -5.12 -8.99 -2.05
N ALA A 40 -3.88 -8.82 -2.53
CA ALA A 40 -3.58 -8.19 -3.80
C ALA A 40 -3.44 -9.22 -4.95
N ASP A 41 -3.37 -10.51 -4.65
CA ASP A 41 -3.14 -11.55 -5.64
C ASP A 41 -4.32 -11.65 -6.62
N GLY A 42 -4.01 -11.72 -7.92
CA GLY A 42 -5.02 -11.83 -8.98
C GLY A 42 -5.64 -10.51 -9.45
N HIS A 43 -5.29 -9.37 -8.83
CA HIS A 43 -5.80 -8.06 -9.24
C HIS A 43 -4.86 -7.36 -10.24
N ALA A 44 -5.27 -7.27 -11.51
CA ALA A 44 -4.45 -6.71 -12.59
C ALA A 44 -3.99 -5.27 -12.37
N LYS A 45 -4.76 -4.46 -11.63
CA LYS A 45 -4.43 -3.07 -11.33
C LYS A 45 -3.57 -2.86 -10.09
N VAL A 46 -3.27 -3.93 -9.35
CA VAL A 46 -2.51 -3.86 -8.10
C VAL A 46 -1.10 -4.41 -8.33
N THR A 47 -0.10 -3.66 -7.90
CA THR A 47 1.31 -4.08 -7.93
C THR A 47 1.86 -4.04 -6.52
N VAL A 48 2.41 -5.15 -6.04
CA VAL A 48 3.07 -5.22 -4.74
C VAL A 48 4.57 -5.09 -4.91
N ILE A 49 5.17 -4.12 -4.24
CA ILE A 49 6.61 -3.96 -4.11
C ILE A 49 6.98 -4.36 -2.68
N ILE A 50 7.79 -5.41 -2.56
CA ILE A 50 8.36 -5.80 -1.28
C ILE A 50 9.47 -4.82 -0.93
N HIS A 51 9.24 -4.06 0.14
CA HIS A 51 10.10 -2.98 0.58
C HIS A 51 10.20 -3.02 2.11
N GLU A 52 11.33 -3.51 2.61
CA GLU A 52 11.51 -3.83 4.03
C GLU A 52 11.64 -2.59 4.91
N ASP A 53 12.34 -1.56 4.42
CA ASP A 53 12.58 -0.32 5.14
C ASP A 53 11.93 0.88 4.46
N LEU A 54 10.74 1.26 4.95
CA LEU A 54 9.98 2.40 4.43
C LEU A 54 10.61 3.77 4.76
N ALA A 55 11.76 3.82 5.43
CA ALA A 55 12.54 5.04 5.60
C ALA A 55 13.56 5.27 4.46
N VAL A 56 13.83 4.25 3.63
CA VAL A 56 14.91 4.28 2.63
C VAL A 56 14.39 3.91 1.25
N TYR A 57 14.37 4.88 0.34
CA TYR A 57 13.90 4.68 -1.03
C TYR A 57 15.03 4.78 -2.04
N ASP A 58 15.37 3.65 -2.67
CA ASP A 58 16.31 3.60 -3.78
C ASP A 58 15.68 4.12 -5.09
N GLU A 59 16.51 4.46 -6.07
CA GLU A 59 16.07 5.01 -7.36
C GLU A 59 15.10 4.10 -8.11
N LYS A 60 15.25 2.77 -8.01
CA LYS A 60 14.37 1.80 -8.67
C LYS A 60 13.00 1.76 -8.01
N THR A 61 12.94 1.89 -6.68
CA THR A 61 11.65 2.04 -5.98
C THR A 61 10.99 3.36 -6.34
N LEU A 62 11.73 4.48 -6.29
CA LEU A 62 11.20 5.81 -6.65
C LEU A 62 10.69 5.87 -8.10
N ALA A 63 11.39 5.23 -9.05
CA ALA A 63 10.95 5.17 -10.44
C ALA A 63 9.57 4.50 -10.59
N GLN A 64 9.25 3.48 -9.78
CA GLN A 64 7.97 2.79 -9.81
C GLN A 64 6.83 3.59 -9.16
N LEU A 65 7.17 4.45 -8.20
CA LEU A 65 6.23 5.33 -7.49
C LEU A 65 5.96 6.62 -8.26
N LYS A 66 6.79 6.96 -9.25
CA LYS A 66 6.67 8.17 -10.06
C LYS A 66 5.31 8.23 -10.76
N GLY A 67 4.68 9.40 -10.70
CA GLY A 67 3.36 9.63 -11.29
C GLY A 67 2.18 9.28 -10.39
N ALA A 68 2.42 8.83 -9.15
CA ALA A 68 1.36 8.64 -8.17
C ALA A 68 0.62 9.96 -7.87
N ASN A 69 -0.70 9.90 -7.84
CA ASN A 69 -1.59 11.02 -7.52
C ASN A 69 -1.80 11.19 -6.02
N GLY A 70 -1.59 10.13 -5.24
CA GLY A 70 -1.80 10.16 -3.80
C GLY A 70 -1.19 8.96 -3.08
N CYS A 71 -1.07 9.08 -1.76
CA CYS A 71 -0.55 8.04 -0.89
C CYS A 71 -1.46 7.87 0.32
N ILE A 72 -1.84 6.61 0.59
CA ILE A 72 -2.50 6.22 1.84
C ILE A 72 -1.44 5.59 2.74
N TRP A 73 -1.08 6.33 3.78
CA TRP A 73 -0.10 5.89 4.77
C TRP A 73 -0.79 5.21 5.95
N ALA A 74 -0.97 3.89 5.87
CA ALA A 74 -1.62 3.09 6.92
C ALA A 74 -0.64 2.17 7.66
N VAL A 75 0.63 2.55 7.73
CA VAL A 75 1.64 1.85 8.52
C VAL A 75 1.61 2.37 9.95
N GLY A 76 1.53 1.45 10.90
CA GLY A 76 1.59 1.73 12.32
C GLY A 76 1.93 0.48 13.13
N PRO A 77 2.14 0.63 14.45
CA PRO A 77 2.23 -0.51 15.34
C PRO A 77 0.93 -1.34 15.27
N PRO A 78 0.98 -2.65 15.61
CA PRO A 78 -0.23 -3.45 15.76
C PRO A 78 -1.22 -2.74 16.68
N ALA A 79 -2.51 -2.77 16.37
CA ALA A 79 -3.54 -2.12 17.19
C ALA A 79 -3.48 -2.56 18.66
N MET A 80 -3.11 -3.83 18.91
CA MET A 80 -2.92 -4.40 20.25
C MET A 80 -1.72 -3.81 21.02
N SER A 81 -0.79 -3.16 20.33
CA SER A 81 0.40 -2.55 20.90
C SER A 81 0.23 -1.05 21.15
N VAL A 82 -0.95 -0.49 20.87
CA VAL A 82 -1.26 0.92 21.12
C VAL A 82 -1.84 1.05 22.53
N THR A 83 -1.10 1.69 23.43
CA THR A 83 -1.59 2.08 24.76
C THR A 83 -2.19 3.48 24.72
N LYS A 84 -3.25 3.72 25.50
CA LYS A 84 -3.70 5.09 25.80
C LYS A 84 -2.67 5.73 26.73
N GLU A 85 -1.87 6.64 26.21
CA GLU A 85 -1.34 7.76 27.00
C GLU A 85 -2.36 8.90 27.01
#